data_AF-A0A4Y2EDV1-F1
#
_entry.id   AF-A0A4Y2EDV1-F1
#
_cell.length_a   1.000
_cell.length_b   1.000
_cell.length_c   1.000
_cell.angle_alpha   90.00
_cell.angle_beta   90.00
_cell.angle_gamma   90.00
#
_symmetry.space_group_name_H-M   'P 1'
#
loop_
_entity.id
_entity.type
_entity.pdbx_description
1 polymer ?
#
loop_
_entity_poly.entity_id
_entity_poly.type
_entity_poly.pdbx_seq_one_letter_code
_entity_poly.pdbx_strand_id
1 'polypeptide(L)'
;MILFIHAFSRCDITSALFSQGKTKFCSLLEKKNRDLEEKIQVFFNFEVTIDQVTKAGETFLIHLYGGNPRTSACDLNHLHYTLFTQSATKARSTLARLPPTVDAARFHALRSYLQKQKWSGHEKNRL
;
A
#
# COMPACT_ATOMS: atom_id res chain seq x y z
N MET A 1 -2.24 -7.15 12.66
CA MET A 1 -1.67 -5.81 12.37
C MET A 1 -0.16 -5.82 12.11
N ILE A 2 0.68 -6.29 13.05
CA ILE A 2 2.15 -6.22 12.95
C ILE A 2 2.71 -6.91 11.69
N LEU A 3 2.22 -8.11 11.36
CA LEU A 3 2.66 -8.84 10.16
C LEU A 3 2.41 -8.06 8.86
N PHE A 4 1.27 -7.38 8.77
CA PHE A 4 0.96 -6.54 7.60
C PHE A 4 1.92 -5.36 7.51
N ILE A 5 2.14 -4.63 8.62
CA ILE A 5 3.07 -3.50 8.66
C ILE A 5 4.46 -3.97 8.23
N HIS A 6 4.94 -5.11 8.75
CA HIS A 6 6.25 -5.62 8.38
C HIS A 6 6.32 -6.02 6.89
N ALA A 7 5.35 -6.79 6.39
CA ALA A 7 5.32 -7.25 5.01
C ALA A 7 5.12 -6.11 4.00
N PHE A 8 4.37 -5.06 4.33
CA PHE A 8 4.01 -3.98 3.40
C PHE A 8 4.96 -2.79 3.45
N SER A 9 5.57 -2.49 4.60
CA SER A 9 6.49 -1.34 4.71
C SER A 9 7.92 -1.66 4.26
N ARG A 10 8.41 -2.87 4.57
CA ARG A 10 9.69 -3.48 4.15
C ARG A 10 9.92 -4.76 4.95
N CYS A 11 10.15 -5.86 4.25
CA CYS A 11 10.77 -7.08 4.79
C CYS A 11 11.82 -7.60 3.79
N ASP A 12 12.36 -8.81 4.02
CA ASP A 12 13.42 -9.36 3.16
C ASP A 12 12.97 -9.58 1.70
N ILE A 13 11.66 -9.73 1.48
CA ILE A 13 11.07 -10.07 0.16
C ILE A 13 10.32 -8.88 -0.46
N THR A 14 10.05 -7.82 0.29
CA THR A 14 9.33 -6.63 -0.19
C THR A 14 10.16 -5.37 -0.02
N SER A 15 10.35 -4.65 -1.13
CA SER A 15 11.06 -3.38 -1.13
C SER A 15 10.34 -2.34 -0.27
N ALA A 16 11.09 -1.41 0.32
CA ALA A 16 10.45 -0.27 0.96
C ALA A 16 9.95 0.75 -0.06
N LEU A 17 8.87 1.41 0.32
CA LEU A 17 8.46 2.67 -0.26
C LEU A 17 9.37 3.79 0.26
N PHE A 18 9.99 4.53 -0.65
CA PHE A 18 10.96 5.57 -0.29
C PHE A 18 10.31 6.64 0.61
N SER A 19 11.00 7.02 1.68
CA SER A 19 10.52 8.00 2.66
C SER A 19 9.20 7.62 3.39
N GLN A 20 8.77 6.34 3.32
CA GLN A 20 7.61 5.81 4.05
C GLN A 20 8.04 4.82 5.14
N GLY A 21 8.61 5.34 6.23
CA GLY A 21 9.07 4.52 7.35
C GLY A 21 7.93 3.87 8.16
N LYS A 22 8.24 2.84 8.95
CA LYS A 22 7.26 2.08 9.75
C LYS A 22 6.41 2.95 10.68
N THR A 23 6.97 4.03 11.22
CA THR A 23 6.23 4.98 12.07
C THR A 23 5.06 5.64 11.34
N LYS A 24 5.18 5.93 10.04
CA LYS A 24 4.06 6.47 9.25
C LYS A 24 2.95 5.45 9.05
N PHE A 25 3.30 4.16 8.94
CA PHE A 25 2.31 3.09 8.90
C PHE A 25 1.55 3.03 10.22
N CYS A 26 2.27 2.98 11.35
CA CYS A 26 1.63 2.95 12.67
C CYS A 26 0.71 4.17 12.89
N SER A 27 1.19 5.38 12.61
CA SER A 27 0.39 6.60 12.80
C SER A 27 -0.83 6.67 11.87
N LEU A 28 -0.75 6.08 10.68
CA LEU A 28 -1.90 5.97 9.79
C LEU A 28 -2.98 5.02 10.35
N LEU A 29 -2.56 3.95 11.00
CA LEU A 29 -3.45 2.95 11.62
C LEU A 29 -4.07 3.44 12.93
N GLU A 30 -3.32 4.22 13.71
CA GLU A 30 -3.78 4.81 14.96
C GLU A 30 -4.94 5.80 14.78
N LYS A 31 -5.10 6.39 13.59
CA LYS A 31 -6.17 7.35 13.25
C LYS A 31 -7.59 6.74 13.24
N LYS A 32 -7.76 5.46 13.63
CA LYS A 32 -9.04 4.73 13.69
C LYS A 32 -9.91 4.91 12.44
N ASN A 33 -9.29 4.80 11.26
CA ASN A 33 -10.02 4.83 9.99
C ASN A 33 -10.57 3.43 9.68
N ARG A 34 -11.90 3.25 9.86
CA ARG A 34 -12.60 1.97 9.59
C ARG A 34 -12.36 1.44 8.19
N ASP A 35 -12.32 2.30 7.18
CA ASP A 35 -12.07 1.87 5.79
C ASP A 35 -10.68 1.24 5.65
N LEU A 36 -9.67 1.85 6.28
CA LEU A 36 -8.31 1.33 6.25
C LEU A 36 -8.18 0.00 7.00
N GLU A 37 -8.86 -0.12 8.13
CA GLU A 37 -8.93 -1.37 8.88
C GLU A 37 -9.54 -2.49 8.05
N GLU A 38 -10.67 -2.24 7.38
CA GLU A 38 -11.30 -3.20 6.46
C GLU A 38 -10.36 -3.62 5.33
N LYS A 39 -9.64 -2.66 4.71
CA LYS A 39 -8.66 -3.00 3.66
C LYS A 39 -7.54 -3.87 4.18
N ILE A 40 -7.09 -3.66 5.41
CA ILE A 40 -6.03 -4.46 6.01
C ILE A 40 -6.52 -5.88 6.31
N GLN A 41 -7.78 -6.05 6.74
CA GLN A 41 -8.35 -7.37 6.98
C GLN A 41 -8.33 -8.26 5.73
N VAL A 42 -8.40 -7.68 4.52
CA VAL A 42 -8.19 -8.41 3.26
C VAL A 42 -6.86 -9.15 3.25
N PHE A 43 -5.79 -8.55 3.78
CA PHE A 43 -4.48 -9.21 3.85
C PHE A 43 -4.44 -10.34 4.87
N PHE A 44 -5.36 -10.38 5.84
CA PHE A 44 -5.45 -11.45 6.83
C PHE A 44 -6.27 -12.65 6.34
N ASN A 45 -7.25 -12.43 5.45
CA ASN A 45 -8.11 -13.46 4.92
C ASN A 45 -7.39 -14.34 3.86
N PHE A 46 -7.53 -15.66 3.97
CA PHE A 46 -6.96 -16.62 3.03
C PHE A 46 -7.82 -16.78 1.76
N GLU A 47 -9.14 -16.62 1.87
CA GLU A 47 -10.13 -16.81 0.81
C GLU A 47 -10.42 -15.49 0.05
N VAL A 48 -9.38 -14.69 -0.18
CA VAL A 48 -9.47 -13.46 -0.97
C VAL A 48 -8.96 -13.65 -2.39
N THR A 49 -9.60 -12.93 -3.30
CA THR A 49 -9.19 -12.85 -4.70
C THR A 49 -8.00 -11.92 -4.88
N ILE A 50 -7.30 -12.07 -6.01
CA ILE A 50 -6.22 -11.16 -6.41
C ILE A 50 -6.73 -9.71 -6.47
N ASP A 51 -7.90 -9.49 -7.07
CA ASP A 51 -8.50 -8.16 -7.23
C ASP A 51 -8.76 -7.47 -5.89
N GLN A 52 -9.28 -8.20 -4.91
CA GLN A 52 -9.50 -7.67 -3.56
C GLN A 52 -8.19 -7.23 -2.89
N VAL A 53 -7.14 -8.06 -2.96
CA VAL A 53 -5.83 -7.73 -2.39
C VAL A 53 -5.24 -6.50 -3.06
N THR A 54 -5.35 -6.41 -4.40
CA THR A 54 -4.77 -5.30 -5.15
C THR A 54 -5.51 -4.00 -4.89
N LYS A 55 -6.85 -4.02 -4.85
CA LYS A 55 -7.67 -2.85 -4.50
C LYS A 55 -7.42 -2.40 -3.06
N ALA A 56 -7.31 -3.33 -2.12
CA ALA A 56 -6.98 -3.03 -0.73
C ALA A 56 -5.59 -2.39 -0.60
N GLY A 57 -4.60 -2.92 -1.30
CA GLY A 57 -3.24 -2.38 -1.33
C GLY A 57 -3.17 -0.98 -1.96
N GLU A 58 -3.87 -0.76 -3.07
CA GLU A 58 -3.99 0.54 -3.71
C GLU A 58 -4.65 1.57 -2.77
N THR A 59 -5.79 1.21 -2.16
CA THR A 59 -6.50 2.06 -1.21
C THR A 59 -5.62 2.43 0.00
N PHE A 60 -4.83 1.47 0.50
CA PHE A 60 -3.88 1.73 1.57
C PHE A 60 -2.79 2.73 1.14
N LEU A 61 -2.25 2.57 -0.07
CA LEU A 61 -1.24 3.49 -0.62
C LEU A 61 -1.81 4.90 -0.84
N ILE A 62 -3.04 5.05 -1.33
CA ILE A 62 -3.68 6.35 -1.47
C ILE A 62 -3.69 7.08 -0.12
N HIS A 63 -4.13 6.42 0.95
CA HIS A 63 -4.09 6.98 2.30
C HIS A 63 -2.66 7.29 2.80
N LEU A 64 -1.70 6.39 2.56
CA LEU A 64 -0.31 6.57 2.99
C LEU A 64 0.36 7.80 2.34
N TYR A 65 -0.02 8.11 1.10
CA TYR A 65 0.46 9.27 0.36
C TYR A 65 -0.43 10.51 0.51
N GLY A 66 -1.41 10.47 1.43
CA GLY A 66 -2.24 11.62 1.78
C GLY A 66 -3.41 11.91 0.83
N GLY A 67 -3.71 10.98 -0.08
CA GLY A 67 -4.92 11.03 -0.91
C GLY A 67 -6.19 10.62 -0.14
N ASN A 68 -7.34 10.88 -0.75
CA ASN A 68 -8.64 10.48 -0.22
C ASN A 68 -9.35 9.54 -1.22
N PRO A 69 -9.46 8.23 -0.93
CA PRO A 69 -10.05 7.29 -1.89
C PRO A 69 -11.58 7.41 -2.00
N ARG A 70 -12.23 8.24 -1.17
CA ARG A 70 -13.68 8.47 -1.23
C ARG A 70 -14.08 9.50 -2.28
N THR A 71 -13.13 10.22 -2.87
CA THR A 71 -13.43 11.09 -4.01
C THR A 71 -13.27 10.28 -5.29
N SER A 72 -14.32 10.22 -6.12
CA SER A 72 -14.41 9.39 -7.33
C SER A 72 -13.34 9.67 -8.39
N ALA A 73 -12.55 10.74 -8.22
CA ALA A 73 -11.44 11.13 -9.09
C ALA A 73 -10.05 10.69 -8.57
N CYS A 74 -9.95 10.05 -7.39
CA CYS A 74 -8.67 9.81 -6.72
C CYS A 74 -8.21 8.35 -6.81
N ASP A 75 -7.99 7.85 -8.03
CA ASP A 75 -7.19 6.61 -8.20
C ASP A 75 -5.70 6.88 -7.95
N LEU A 76 -4.90 5.82 -7.78
CA LEU A 76 -3.49 5.98 -7.44
C LEU A 76 -2.66 6.65 -8.56
N ASN A 77 -3.04 6.48 -9.84
CA ASN A 77 -2.37 7.14 -10.96
C ASN A 77 -2.67 8.64 -11.00
N HIS A 78 -3.92 9.04 -10.71
CA HIS A 78 -4.31 10.43 -10.57
C HIS A 78 -3.56 11.09 -9.41
N LEU A 79 -3.46 10.41 -8.26
CA LEU A 79 -2.67 10.87 -7.11
C LEU A 79 -1.19 11.00 -7.48
N HIS A 80 -0.62 10.03 -8.20
CA HIS A 80 0.74 10.08 -8.69
C HIS A 80 0.97 11.31 -9.55
N TYR A 81 0.15 11.51 -10.58
CA TYR A 81 0.26 12.65 -11.49
C TYR A 81 0.12 14.00 -10.77
N THR A 82 -0.83 14.09 -9.85
CA THR A 82 -1.02 15.28 -9.01
C THR A 82 0.22 15.58 -8.17
N LEU A 83 0.80 14.57 -7.51
CA LEU A 83 2.02 14.77 -6.71
C LEU A 83 3.26 15.02 -7.58
N PHE A 84 3.30 14.48 -8.80
CA PHE A 84 4.35 14.74 -9.78
C PHE A 84 4.35 16.21 -10.21
N THR A 85 3.20 16.72 -10.66
CA THR A 85 3.04 18.12 -11.09
C THR A 85 3.38 19.08 -9.96
N GLN A 86 2.91 18.80 -8.73
CA GLN A 86 3.28 19.58 -7.54
C GLN A 86 4.76 19.50 -7.20
N SER A 87 5.43 18.38 -7.47
CA SER A 87 6.87 18.26 -7.25
C SER A 87 7.68 18.97 -8.32
N ALA A 88 7.19 19.04 -9.56
CA ALA A 88 7.88 19.64 -10.69
C ALA A 88 8.01 21.18 -10.54
N THR A 89 7.12 21.82 -9.79
CA THR A 89 7.18 23.27 -9.51
C THR A 89 8.16 23.65 -8.39
N LYS A 90 8.74 22.66 -7.68
CA LYS A 90 9.64 22.89 -6.55
C LYS A 90 11.09 23.00 -7.03
N ALA A 91 11.84 23.96 -6.48
CA ALA A 91 13.27 24.15 -6.76
C ALA A 91 14.14 22.90 -6.49
N ARG A 92 13.71 22.03 -5.56
CA ARG A 92 14.27 20.69 -5.35
C ARG A 92 13.14 19.66 -5.42
N SER A 93 12.96 19.09 -6.60
CA SER A 93 12.05 17.97 -6.79
C SER A 93 12.70 16.67 -6.28
N THR A 94 11.91 15.79 -5.65
CA THR A 94 12.38 14.45 -5.26
C THR A 94 11.37 13.42 -5.76
N LEU A 95 11.55 13.01 -7.02
CA LEU A 95 10.65 12.07 -7.71
C LEU A 95 10.51 10.73 -6.97
N ALA A 96 11.54 10.31 -6.23
CA ALA A 96 11.47 9.11 -5.40
C ALA A 96 10.38 9.15 -4.31
N ARG A 97 9.87 10.34 -3.95
CA ARG A 97 8.78 10.48 -2.96
C ARG A 97 7.38 10.31 -3.57
N LEU A 98 7.28 10.11 -4.88
CA LEU A 98 6.00 9.85 -5.53
C LEU A 98 5.43 8.50 -5.09
N PRO A 99 4.10 8.33 -5.10
CA PRO A 99 3.49 7.03 -4.95
C PRO A 99 3.91 6.12 -6.11
N PRO A 100 3.92 4.78 -5.91
CA PRO A 100 4.10 3.85 -7.01
C PRO A 100 3.01 4.02 -8.07
N THR A 101 3.26 3.57 -9.30
CA THR A 101 2.21 3.40 -10.31
C THR A 101 1.23 2.30 -9.87
N VAL A 102 0.04 2.26 -10.46
CA VAL A 102 -0.95 1.20 -10.18
C VAL A 102 -0.37 -0.21 -10.36
N ASP A 103 0.42 -0.47 -11.40
CA ASP A 103 1.04 -1.79 -11.61
C ASP A 103 2.08 -2.12 -10.53
N ALA A 104 2.93 -1.16 -10.16
CA ALA A 104 3.91 -1.35 -9.10
C ALA A 104 3.23 -1.58 -7.73
N ALA A 105 2.16 -0.83 -7.45
CA ALA A 105 1.32 -1.01 -6.28
C ALA A 105 0.67 -2.40 -6.24
N ARG A 106 0.16 -2.86 -7.39
CA ARG A 106 -0.44 -4.19 -7.55
C ARG A 106 0.55 -5.29 -7.16
N PHE A 107 1.75 -5.28 -7.74
CA PHE A 107 2.77 -6.28 -7.43
C PHE A 107 3.26 -6.17 -5.99
N HIS A 108 3.41 -4.95 -5.45
CA HIS A 108 3.79 -4.75 -4.06
C HIS A 108 2.77 -5.38 -3.11
N ALA A 109 1.48 -5.07 -3.30
CA ALA A 109 0.39 -5.65 -2.51
C ALA A 109 0.38 -7.18 -2.57
N LEU A 110 0.53 -7.77 -3.76
CA LEU A 110 0.54 -9.22 -3.93
C LEU A 110 1.74 -9.88 -3.25
N ARG A 111 2.95 -9.32 -3.37
CA ARG A 111 4.14 -9.84 -2.68
C ARG A 111 3.98 -9.75 -1.16
N SER A 112 3.50 -8.62 -0.65
CA SER A 112 3.23 -8.44 0.78
C SER A 112 2.17 -9.41 1.30
N TYR A 113 1.11 -9.65 0.53
CA TYR A 113 0.09 -10.65 0.86
C TYR A 113 0.69 -12.05 0.95
N LEU A 114 1.39 -12.50 -0.11
CA LEU A 114 2.00 -13.83 -0.14
C LEU A 114 2.97 -14.03 1.02
N GLN A 115 3.81 -13.03 1.29
CA GLN A 115 4.77 -13.09 2.40
C GLN A 115 4.05 -13.20 3.75
N LYS A 116 3.01 -12.40 3.99
CA LYS A 116 2.22 -12.47 5.22
C LYS A 116 1.55 -13.84 5.35
N GLN A 117 0.93 -14.35 4.29
CA GLN A 117 0.21 -15.63 4.31
C GLN A 117 1.17 -16.78 4.63
N LYS A 118 2.38 -16.76 4.05
CA LYS A 118 3.45 -17.69 4.41
C LYS A 118 3.78 -17.65 5.91
N TRP A 119 3.95 -16.45 6.49
CA TRP A 119 4.16 -16.31 7.94
C TRP A 119 2.98 -16.76 8.80
N SER A 120 1.78 -16.83 8.22
CA SER A 120 0.56 -17.28 8.90
C SER A 120 0.35 -18.80 8.80
N GLY A 121 1.28 -19.55 8.20
CA GLY A 121 1.13 -20.99 7.94
C GLY A 121 0.17 -21.33 6.80
N HIS A 122 -0.23 -20.32 6.01
CA HIS A 122 -1.15 -20.47 4.90
C HIS A 122 -0.38 -20.44 3.58
N GLU A 123 0.20 -21.57 3.17
CA GLU A 123 0.84 -21.68 1.87
C GLU A 123 -0.22 -21.94 0.80
N LYS A 124 -0.53 -20.91 -0.02
CA LYS A 124 -1.14 -21.18 -1.32
C LYS A 124 -0.05 -21.84 -2.16
N ASN A 125 -0.25 -23.11 -2.54
CA ASN A 125 0.55 -23.76 -3.56
C ASN A 125 0.64 -22.79 -4.75
N ARG A 126 1.87 -22.51 -5.19
CA ARG A 126 2.11 -21.68 -6.37
C ARG A 126 1.38 -22.33 -7.54
N LEU A 127 0.53 -21.54 -8.21
CA LEU A 127 0.01 -21.85 -9.54
C LEU A 127 1.16 -22.27 -10.46
#